data_AF-F7UU85-F1
#
_entry.id   AF-F7UU85-F1
#
_cell.length_a   1.000
_cell.length_b   1.000
_cell.length_c   1.000
_cell.angle_alpha   90.00
_cell.angle_beta   90.00
_cell.angle_gamma   90.00
#
_symmetry.space_group_name_H-M   'P 1'
#
loop_
_entity.id
_entity.type
_entity.pdbx_description
1 polymer ?
#
loop_
_entity_poly.entity_id
_entity_poly.type
_entity_poly.pdbx_seq_one_letter_code
_entity_poly.pdbx_strand_id
1 'polypeptide(L)'
;MFALWQQTLANQDIDIVKNSIVGGTAIAALAGAPFNFVVDPGILFIVASICTLANGLLLYRFQNLEEEPSLKPSPNIGYEWKSQFERLMLSTWRYIVCVGTIGFASRVSQVLIENDSAPNLYITAATLLAAIVLGMVWRRNYSFRKVYGILTILVTACFLPITILGERFYAPIAGFTFFAFSLVSMFMVLTTVQISRARGMNPTAVFGIFTGCVYLITDIGPILIHLLGQGFGFSQVIIASLSTVYLLSIGGYVIGSLRSEHGETQKDSEEQQHPIVAQPEDRSSSFVQTVVIQRDLIPVCCEQLKRTYRLTTRETEVLELFARGRDLPRIAETLYVSQNTIRTHSRNLYRKLGVSSKQDALDMLEQCKREILEEN
;
A
#
# COMPACT_ATOMS: atom_id res chain seq x y z
N MET A 1 -2.24 2.60 -20.33
CA MET A 1 -1.25 1.52 -20.15
C MET A 1 -0.99 1.20 -18.69
N PHE A 2 -0.39 2.09 -17.90
CA PHE A 2 -0.16 1.85 -16.46
C PHE A 2 -1.43 1.48 -15.68
N ALA A 3 -2.55 2.15 -15.96
CA ALA A 3 -3.86 1.84 -15.42
C ALA A 3 -4.32 0.38 -15.65
N LEU A 4 -4.08 -0.18 -16.82
CA LEU A 4 -4.51 -1.54 -17.15
C LEU A 4 -3.58 -2.59 -16.52
N TRP A 5 -2.27 -2.29 -16.47
CA TRP A 5 -1.32 -3.07 -15.68
C TRP A 5 -1.65 -3.04 -14.19
N GLN A 6 -2.14 -1.92 -13.67
CA GLN A 6 -2.60 -1.81 -12.29
C GLN A 6 -3.73 -2.80 -12.00
N GLN A 7 -4.66 -2.94 -12.93
CA GLN A 7 -5.81 -3.84 -12.81
C GLN A 7 -5.38 -5.31 -12.89
N THR A 8 -4.48 -5.67 -13.81
CA THR A 8 -3.96 -7.03 -13.90
C THR A 8 -3.14 -7.40 -12.65
N LEU A 9 -2.24 -6.53 -12.20
CA LEU A 9 -1.50 -6.72 -10.96
C LEU A 9 -2.41 -6.79 -9.74
N ALA A 10 -3.53 -6.06 -9.73
CA ALA A 10 -4.50 -6.13 -8.64
C ALA A 10 -5.20 -7.49 -8.54
N ASN A 11 -5.20 -8.30 -9.60
CA ASN A 11 -5.85 -9.62 -9.63
C ASN A 11 -4.91 -10.79 -9.28
N GLN A 12 -3.59 -10.59 -9.30
CA GLN A 12 -2.61 -11.67 -9.07
C GLN A 12 -2.23 -11.86 -7.59
N ASP A 13 -1.57 -12.96 -7.22
CA ASP A 13 -1.02 -13.07 -5.87
C ASP A 13 0.03 -12.00 -5.58
N ILE A 14 0.06 -11.50 -4.33
CA ILE A 14 0.95 -10.39 -3.98
C ILE A 14 2.41 -10.75 -4.18
N ASP A 15 2.80 -12.02 -4.00
CA ASP A 15 4.15 -12.53 -4.23
C ASP A 15 4.53 -12.61 -5.72
N ILE A 16 3.54 -12.77 -6.61
CA ILE A 16 3.75 -12.73 -8.07
C ILE A 16 3.93 -11.29 -8.50
N VAL A 17 3.02 -10.39 -8.08
CA VAL A 17 3.11 -8.93 -8.30
C VAL A 17 4.46 -8.41 -7.82
N LYS A 18 4.85 -8.84 -6.62
CA LYS A 18 6.11 -8.57 -5.94
C LYS A 18 7.33 -8.88 -6.83
N ASN A 19 7.39 -10.05 -7.43
CA ASN A 19 8.51 -10.47 -8.28
C ASN A 19 8.46 -9.82 -9.67
N SER A 20 7.26 -9.69 -10.25
CA SER A 20 7.05 -9.07 -11.56
C SER A 20 7.47 -7.59 -11.58
N ILE A 21 7.20 -6.84 -10.52
CA ILE A 21 7.60 -5.42 -10.45
C ILE A 21 9.13 -5.30 -10.32
N VAL A 22 9.79 -6.14 -9.51
CA VAL A 22 11.27 -6.10 -9.36
C VAL A 22 11.94 -6.50 -10.67
N GLY A 23 11.50 -7.61 -11.29
CA GLY A 23 12.01 -8.08 -12.57
C GLY A 23 11.77 -7.07 -13.69
N GLY A 24 10.56 -6.51 -13.76
CA GLY A 24 10.21 -5.47 -14.72
C GLY A 24 11.07 -4.21 -14.57
N THR A 25 11.35 -3.78 -13.34
CA THR A 25 12.20 -2.61 -13.07
C THR A 25 13.65 -2.86 -13.49
N ALA A 26 14.19 -4.05 -13.24
CA ALA A 26 15.53 -4.42 -13.69
C ALA A 26 15.65 -4.46 -15.22
N ILE A 27 14.65 -5.07 -15.89
CA ILE A 27 14.59 -5.11 -17.35
C ILE A 27 14.45 -3.70 -17.92
N ALA A 28 13.59 -2.87 -17.34
CA ALA A 28 13.40 -1.48 -17.77
C ALA A 28 14.68 -0.63 -17.60
N ALA A 29 15.42 -0.82 -16.50
CA ALA A 29 16.70 -0.14 -16.31
C ALA A 29 17.74 -0.54 -17.36
N LEU A 30 17.86 -1.84 -17.65
CA LEU A 30 18.78 -2.36 -18.67
C LEU A 30 18.39 -1.94 -20.09
N ALA A 31 17.11 -2.03 -20.44
CA ALA A 31 16.59 -1.64 -21.74
C ALA A 31 16.59 -0.11 -21.92
N GLY A 32 16.43 0.64 -20.82
CA GLY A 32 16.42 2.11 -20.79
C GLY A 32 17.81 2.74 -20.95
N ALA A 33 18.87 2.04 -20.52
CA ALA A 33 20.22 2.60 -20.48
C ALA A 33 20.75 3.11 -21.83
N PRO A 34 20.62 2.37 -22.96
CA PRO A 34 21.09 2.85 -24.26
C PRO A 34 20.39 4.13 -24.73
N PHE A 35 19.10 4.30 -24.39
CA PHE A 35 18.30 5.44 -24.84
C PHE A 35 18.75 6.77 -24.21
N ASN A 36 19.31 6.72 -23.01
CA ASN A 36 19.84 7.93 -22.37
C ASN A 36 21.08 8.48 -23.12
N PHE A 37 21.69 7.72 -24.03
CA PHE A 37 22.82 8.16 -24.83
C PHE A 37 22.43 8.52 -26.28
N VAL A 38 21.18 8.30 -26.68
CA VAL A 38 20.68 8.69 -28.00
C VAL A 38 20.32 10.17 -27.97
N VAL A 39 21.00 10.97 -28.78
CA VAL A 39 20.82 12.44 -28.83
C VAL A 39 19.67 12.85 -29.74
N ASP A 40 19.25 11.99 -30.67
CA ASP A 40 18.20 12.29 -31.64
C ASP A 40 16.78 12.14 -31.03
N PRO A 41 16.02 13.24 -30.86
CA PRO A 41 14.67 13.19 -30.29
C PRO A 41 13.67 12.43 -31.15
N GLY A 42 13.85 12.41 -32.47
CA GLY A 42 12.99 11.68 -33.41
C GLY A 42 13.15 10.17 -33.26
N ILE A 43 14.38 9.68 -33.12
CA ILE A 43 14.65 8.26 -32.86
C ILE A 43 14.03 7.85 -31.52
N LEU A 44 14.21 8.66 -30.47
CA LEU A 44 13.61 8.40 -29.16
C LEU A 44 12.08 8.33 -29.23
N PHE A 45 11.43 9.22 -29.98
CA PHE A 45 9.98 9.22 -30.15
C PHE A 45 9.48 7.96 -30.87
N ILE A 46 10.16 7.56 -31.94
CA ILE A 46 9.82 6.34 -32.70
C ILE A 46 9.96 5.11 -31.81
N VAL A 47 11.08 4.97 -31.10
CA VAL A 47 11.32 3.81 -30.25
C VAL A 47 10.35 3.78 -29.07
N ALA A 48 10.08 4.92 -28.43
CA ALA A 48 9.09 5.01 -27.36
C ALA A 48 7.69 4.62 -27.84
N SER A 49 7.32 5.01 -29.07
CA SER A 49 6.05 4.64 -29.69
C SER A 49 5.96 3.13 -29.96
N ILE A 50 7.03 2.53 -30.51
CA ILE A 50 7.11 1.07 -30.73
C ILE A 50 7.03 0.32 -29.40
N CYS A 51 7.78 0.76 -28.38
CA CYS A 51 7.75 0.13 -27.05
C CYS A 51 6.37 0.22 -26.40
N THR A 52 5.68 1.36 -26.54
CA THR A 52 4.33 1.55 -26.01
C THR A 52 3.33 0.62 -26.72
N LEU A 53 3.46 0.48 -28.04
CA LEU A 53 2.58 -0.38 -28.84
C LEU A 53 2.84 -1.86 -28.56
N ALA A 54 4.12 -2.27 -28.44
CA ALA A 54 4.51 -3.62 -28.03
C ALA A 54 4.02 -3.96 -26.62
N ASN A 55 4.12 -3.02 -25.68
CA ASN A 55 3.59 -3.17 -24.33
C ASN A 55 2.05 -3.34 -24.35
N GLY A 56 1.36 -2.61 -25.23
CA GLY A 56 -0.09 -2.71 -25.43
C GLY A 56 -0.50 -4.09 -25.94
N LEU A 57 0.27 -4.60 -26.92
CA LEU A 57 0.05 -5.93 -27.49
C LEU A 57 0.30 -7.05 -26.47
N LEU A 58 1.36 -6.92 -25.66
CA LEU A 58 1.67 -7.86 -24.58
C LEU A 58 0.57 -7.88 -23.52
N LEU A 59 0.08 -6.72 -23.11
CA LEU A 59 -1.02 -6.61 -22.16
C LEU A 59 -2.31 -7.25 -22.72
N TYR A 60 -2.65 -6.98 -23.98
CA TYR A 60 -3.81 -7.57 -24.64
C TYR A 60 -3.71 -9.10 -24.71
N ARG A 61 -2.54 -9.62 -25.09
CA ARG A 61 -2.25 -11.07 -25.08
C ARG A 61 -2.38 -11.65 -23.68
N PHE A 62 -1.85 -10.97 -22.67
CA PHE A 62 -1.85 -11.43 -21.29
C PHE A 62 -3.27 -11.49 -20.71
N GLN A 63 -4.08 -10.45 -20.93
CA GLN A 63 -5.48 -10.42 -20.51
C GLN A 63 -6.33 -11.50 -21.18
N ASN A 64 -6.02 -11.87 -22.43
CA ASN A 64 -6.71 -12.95 -23.14
C ASN A 64 -6.23 -14.36 -22.74
N LEU A 65 -5.10 -14.49 -22.05
CA LEU A 65 -4.57 -15.77 -21.57
C LEU A 65 -5.07 -16.10 -20.15
N GLU A 66 -5.30 -15.09 -19.31
CA GLU A 66 -5.93 -15.24 -18.00
C GLU A 66 -7.47 -15.25 -18.15
N GLU A 67 -8.03 -16.35 -18.65
CA GLU A 67 -9.47 -16.64 -18.67
C GLU A 67 -10.04 -17.08 -17.29
N GLU A 68 -9.30 -16.88 -16.20
CA GLU A 68 -9.79 -17.15 -14.83
C GLU A 68 -10.65 -16.00 -14.30
N PRO A 69 -11.69 -16.31 -13.51
CA PRO A 69 -12.74 -15.35 -13.18
C PRO A 69 -12.14 -14.22 -12.37
N SER A 70 -12.20 -13.01 -12.95
CA SER A 70 -11.96 -11.75 -12.23
C SER A 70 -12.51 -11.86 -10.82
N LEU A 71 -11.70 -11.54 -9.80
CA LEU A 71 -12.22 -11.29 -8.46
C LEU A 71 -13.41 -10.36 -8.64
N LYS A 72 -14.63 -10.87 -8.40
CA LYS A 72 -15.86 -10.11 -8.63
C LYS A 72 -15.68 -8.77 -7.92
N PRO A 73 -15.93 -7.63 -8.59
CA PRO A 73 -15.85 -6.34 -7.92
C PRO A 73 -16.66 -6.46 -6.63
N SER A 74 -16.06 -6.06 -5.51
CA SER A 74 -16.75 -6.16 -4.21
C SER A 74 -18.14 -5.56 -4.39
N PRO A 75 -19.20 -6.20 -3.86
CA PRO A 75 -20.56 -5.69 -4.00
C PRO A 75 -20.53 -4.20 -3.67
N ASN A 76 -21.16 -3.40 -4.53
CA ASN A 76 -21.14 -1.94 -4.48
C ASN A 76 -21.76 -1.49 -3.15
N ILE A 77 -20.96 -1.48 -2.07
CA ILE A 77 -21.38 -1.02 -0.76
C ILE A 77 -21.61 0.46 -0.98
N GLY A 78 -22.87 0.91 -0.89
CA GLY A 78 -23.37 2.24 -1.22
C GLY A 78 -22.77 3.36 -0.39
N TYR A 79 -21.46 3.53 -0.46
CA TYR A 79 -20.74 4.70 0.01
C TYR A 79 -20.71 5.70 -1.13
N GLU A 80 -21.10 6.93 -0.85
CA GLU A 80 -20.86 8.04 -1.76
C GLU A 80 -19.36 8.12 -2.07
N TRP A 81 -19.01 8.15 -3.36
CA TRP A 81 -17.64 8.25 -3.89
C TRP A 81 -16.80 9.30 -3.14
N LYS A 82 -17.43 10.42 -2.78
CA LYS A 82 -16.83 11.50 -2.00
C LYS A 82 -16.31 11.04 -0.63
N SER A 83 -17.09 10.26 0.12
CA SER A 83 -16.71 9.76 1.44
C SER A 83 -15.58 8.71 1.38
N GLN A 84 -15.51 7.93 0.29
CA GLN A 84 -14.43 6.98 0.07
C GLN A 84 -13.14 7.71 -0.30
N PHE A 85 -13.24 8.73 -1.16
CA PHE A 85 -12.14 9.59 -1.54
C PHE A 85 -11.54 10.35 -0.35
N GLU A 86 -12.37 10.98 0.47
CA GLU A 86 -11.92 11.70 1.67
C GLU A 86 -11.18 10.76 2.63
N ARG A 87 -11.74 9.59 2.91
CA ARG A 87 -11.08 8.58 3.76
C ARG A 87 -9.82 8.01 3.14
N LEU A 88 -9.74 7.90 1.81
CA LEU A 88 -8.52 7.52 1.09
C LEU A 88 -7.44 8.57 1.33
N MET A 89 -7.71 9.82 0.94
CA MET A 89 -6.80 10.94 1.10
C MET A 89 -6.35 11.14 2.55
N LEU A 90 -7.29 11.12 3.51
CA LEU A 90 -6.98 11.29 4.94
C LEU A 90 -6.10 10.18 5.52
N SER A 91 -6.12 8.98 4.93
CA SER A 91 -5.27 7.87 5.36
C SER A 91 -3.91 7.83 4.66
N THR A 92 -3.83 8.33 3.43
CA THR A 92 -2.65 8.17 2.58
C THR A 92 -1.87 9.46 2.32
N TRP A 93 -2.37 10.62 2.78
CA TRP A 93 -1.74 11.92 2.54
C TRP A 93 -0.26 11.97 2.91
N ARG A 94 0.17 11.26 3.95
CA ARG A 94 1.60 11.20 4.37
C ARG A 94 2.48 10.60 3.28
N TYR A 95 2.00 9.51 2.66
CA TYR A 95 2.70 8.89 1.55
C TYR A 95 2.74 9.84 0.34
N ILE A 96 1.64 10.52 0.03
CA ILE A 96 1.56 11.49 -1.06
C ILE A 96 2.57 12.61 -0.85
N VAL A 97 2.65 13.18 0.36
CA VAL A 97 3.61 14.25 0.69
C VAL A 97 5.05 13.73 0.59
N CYS A 98 5.38 12.57 1.17
CA CYS A 98 6.72 11.99 1.08
C CYS A 98 7.14 11.70 -0.37
N VAL A 99 6.30 11.01 -1.14
CA VAL A 99 6.58 10.72 -2.56
C VAL A 99 6.69 12.00 -3.37
N GLY A 100 5.79 12.96 -3.12
CA GLY A 100 5.79 14.27 -3.77
C GLY A 100 7.04 15.09 -3.47
N THR A 101 7.52 15.12 -2.22
CA THR A 101 8.77 15.82 -1.85
C THR A 101 9.98 15.24 -2.56
N ILE A 102 10.12 13.92 -2.56
CA ILE A 102 11.24 13.22 -3.21
C ILE A 102 11.17 13.41 -4.72
N GLY A 103 9.98 13.34 -5.31
CA GLY A 103 9.79 13.57 -6.73
C GLY A 103 10.04 15.02 -7.14
N PHE A 104 9.58 16.00 -6.36
CA PHE A 104 9.87 17.42 -6.59
C PHE A 104 11.38 17.68 -6.55
N ALA A 105 12.05 17.16 -5.52
CA ALA A 105 13.50 17.20 -5.38
C ALA A 105 14.22 16.58 -6.60
N SER A 106 13.76 15.41 -7.05
CA SER A 106 14.32 14.75 -8.23
C SER A 106 14.13 15.56 -9.51
N ARG A 107 12.92 16.11 -9.74
CA ARG A 107 12.61 16.86 -10.96
C ARG A 107 13.33 18.20 -11.01
N VAL A 108 13.40 18.93 -9.91
CA VAL A 108 14.18 20.18 -9.83
C VAL A 108 15.67 19.91 -10.06
N SER A 109 16.22 18.83 -9.48
CA SER A 109 17.63 18.47 -9.68
C SER A 109 17.96 18.20 -11.15
N GLN A 110 17.02 17.64 -11.92
CA GLN A 110 17.21 17.38 -13.35
C GLN A 110 17.26 18.66 -14.18
N VAL A 111 16.38 19.62 -13.88
CA VAL A 111 16.35 20.94 -14.58
C VAL A 111 17.68 21.68 -14.40
N LEU A 112 18.33 21.53 -13.24
CA LEU A 112 19.60 22.21 -12.95
C LEU A 112 20.79 21.72 -13.82
N ILE A 113 20.68 20.58 -14.51
CA ILE A 113 21.78 19.94 -15.26
C ILE A 113 21.42 19.78 -16.75
N GLU A 114 20.34 20.42 -17.21
CA GLU A 114 19.76 20.23 -18.56
C GLU A 114 20.74 20.50 -19.72
N ASN A 115 21.85 21.21 -19.48
CA ASN A 115 22.86 21.55 -20.50
C ASN A 115 24.11 20.64 -20.54
N ASP A 116 24.26 19.68 -19.62
CA ASP A 116 25.42 18.79 -19.57
C ASP A 116 25.08 17.40 -20.14
N SER A 117 26.07 16.70 -20.70
CA SER A 117 25.96 15.31 -21.18
C SER A 117 26.22 14.28 -20.07
N ALA A 118 26.88 14.69 -18.98
CA ALA A 118 27.11 13.88 -17.78
C ALA A 118 25.85 13.33 -17.06
N PRO A 119 24.69 14.00 -16.96
CA PRO A 119 23.55 13.54 -16.16
C PRO A 119 22.99 12.19 -16.62
N ASN A 120 23.08 11.87 -17.92
CA ASN A 120 22.56 10.61 -18.46
C ASN A 120 23.31 9.39 -17.89
N LEU A 121 24.61 9.51 -17.63
CA LEU A 121 25.39 8.45 -16.98
C LEU A 121 24.97 8.27 -15.51
N TYR A 122 24.76 9.36 -14.78
CA TYR A 122 24.32 9.29 -13.39
C TYR A 122 22.89 8.76 -13.25
N ILE A 123 21.99 9.14 -14.16
CA ILE A 123 20.61 8.67 -14.21
C ILE A 123 20.56 7.16 -14.50
N THR A 124 21.36 6.67 -15.45
CA THR A 124 21.43 5.23 -15.77
C THR A 124 22.07 4.41 -14.65
N ALA A 125 23.14 4.92 -14.03
CA ALA A 125 23.71 4.29 -12.85
C ALA A 125 22.69 4.25 -11.68
N ALA A 126 21.92 5.33 -11.49
CA ALA A 126 20.89 5.44 -10.46
C ALA A 126 19.76 4.42 -10.65
N THR A 127 19.26 4.20 -11.86
CA THR A 127 18.18 3.22 -12.11
C THR A 127 18.64 1.78 -11.92
N LEU A 128 19.87 1.46 -12.34
CA LEU A 128 20.46 0.14 -12.12
C LEU A 128 20.67 -0.12 -10.63
N LEU A 129 21.19 0.86 -9.89
CA LEU A 129 21.31 0.77 -8.43
C LEU A 129 19.94 0.62 -7.76
N ALA A 130 18.92 1.34 -8.23
CA ALA A 130 17.55 1.23 -7.70
C ALA A 130 17.03 -0.19 -7.85
N ALA A 131 17.17 -0.81 -9.03
CA ALA A 131 16.74 -2.19 -9.27
C ALA A 131 17.46 -3.19 -8.34
N ILE A 132 18.77 -3.03 -8.15
CA ILE A 132 19.57 -3.88 -7.27
C ILE A 132 19.14 -3.72 -5.80
N VAL A 133 19.00 -2.47 -5.34
CA VAL A 133 18.57 -2.17 -3.97
C VAL A 133 17.16 -2.68 -3.72
N LEU A 134 16.24 -2.53 -4.69
CA LEU A 134 14.89 -3.10 -4.59
C LEU A 134 14.96 -4.61 -4.41
N GLY A 135 15.73 -5.32 -5.22
CA GLY A 135 15.91 -6.76 -5.08
C GLY A 135 16.46 -7.18 -3.71
N MET A 136 17.40 -6.40 -3.16
CA MET A 136 17.96 -6.65 -1.82
C MET A 136 16.99 -6.34 -0.68
N VAL A 137 16.36 -5.16 -0.73
CA VAL A 137 15.34 -4.73 0.25
C VAL A 137 14.21 -5.73 0.28
N TRP A 138 13.85 -6.32 -0.86
CA TRP A 138 12.76 -7.30 -0.94
C TRP A 138 12.99 -8.62 -0.23
N ARG A 139 14.25 -9.04 -0.10
CA ARG A 139 14.63 -10.27 0.62
C ARG A 139 14.46 -10.13 2.13
N ARG A 140 14.37 -8.89 2.63
CA ARG A 140 14.18 -8.59 4.05
C ARG A 140 12.84 -7.88 4.19
N ASN A 141 11.83 -8.50 4.79
CA ASN A 141 10.47 -7.93 4.96
C ASN A 141 10.47 -6.58 5.71
N TYR A 142 10.82 -5.48 5.04
CA TYR A 142 10.88 -4.15 5.61
C TYR A 142 9.50 -3.50 5.65
N SER A 143 9.22 -2.77 6.71
CA SER A 143 8.01 -1.95 6.82
C SER A 143 8.10 -0.73 5.91
N PHE A 144 7.12 -0.56 5.02
CA PHE A 144 7.03 0.55 4.07
C PHE A 144 7.20 1.92 4.75
N ARG A 145 6.54 2.12 5.91
CA ARG A 145 6.60 3.37 6.68
C ARG A 145 8.04 3.78 7.02
N LYS A 146 8.90 2.83 7.38
CA LYS A 146 10.31 3.09 7.72
C LYS A 146 11.13 3.46 6.48
N VAL A 147 10.92 2.76 5.37
CA VAL A 147 11.64 3.02 4.12
C VAL A 147 11.37 4.43 3.62
N TYR A 148 10.11 4.86 3.60
CA TYR A 148 9.75 6.22 3.18
C TYR A 148 10.35 7.29 4.09
N GLY A 149 10.25 7.14 5.41
CA GLY A 149 10.81 8.11 6.35
C GLY A 149 12.33 8.27 6.20
N ILE A 150 13.05 7.16 6.05
CA ILE A 150 14.51 7.17 5.86
C ILE A 150 14.87 7.85 4.52
N LEU A 151 14.19 7.49 3.42
CA LEU A 151 14.47 8.07 2.11
C LEU A 151 14.18 9.57 2.07
N THR A 152 13.09 10.04 2.70
CA THR A 152 12.78 11.47 2.76
C THR A 152 13.85 12.26 3.52
N ILE A 153 14.31 11.74 4.67
CA ILE A 153 15.39 12.38 5.45
C ILE A 153 16.68 12.42 4.63
N LEU A 154 17.04 11.32 3.97
CA LEU A 154 18.26 11.22 3.18
C LEU A 154 18.25 12.20 1.99
N VAL A 155 17.14 12.27 1.23
CA VAL A 155 16.99 13.20 0.11
C VAL A 155 17.06 14.65 0.58
N THR A 156 16.38 14.99 1.67
CA THR A 156 16.42 16.35 2.24
C THR A 156 17.84 16.72 2.69
N ALA A 157 18.55 15.77 3.32
CA ALA A 157 19.94 15.95 3.74
C ALA A 157 20.89 16.13 2.54
N CYS A 158 20.66 15.44 1.42
CA CYS A 158 21.46 15.59 0.19
C CYS A 158 21.30 16.96 -0.49
N PHE A 159 20.21 17.69 -0.23
CA PHE A 159 20.01 19.04 -0.78
C PHE A 159 20.82 20.11 -0.06
N LEU A 160 21.11 19.93 1.23
CA LEU A 160 21.82 20.93 2.03
C LEU A 160 23.26 21.20 1.51
N PRO A 161 24.06 20.19 1.14
CA PRO A 161 25.40 20.38 0.60
C PRO A 161 25.46 21.10 -0.76
N ILE A 162 24.37 21.11 -1.55
CA ILE A 162 24.30 21.79 -2.87
C ILE A 162 24.69 23.26 -2.74
N THR A 163 24.27 23.90 -1.64
CA THR A 163 24.52 25.33 -1.40
C THR A 163 25.97 25.65 -1.03
N ILE A 164 26.73 24.65 -0.54
CA ILE A 164 28.06 24.83 0.05
C ILE A 164 29.16 24.29 -0.87
N LEU A 165 28.93 23.14 -1.51
CA LEU A 165 29.95 22.36 -2.19
C LEU A 165 30.14 22.71 -3.68
N GLY A 166 29.31 23.61 -4.23
CA GLY A 166 29.45 24.12 -5.60
C GLY A 166 29.00 23.15 -6.71
N GLU A 167 29.19 23.56 -7.97
CA GLU A 167 28.54 22.94 -9.13
C GLU A 167 28.93 21.49 -9.43
N ARG A 168 30.09 21.05 -8.92
CA ARG A 168 30.62 19.70 -9.13
C ARG A 168 29.74 18.60 -8.53
N PHE A 169 28.86 18.93 -7.59
CA PHE A 169 28.00 17.97 -6.91
C PHE A 169 26.57 17.90 -7.48
N TYR A 170 26.20 18.74 -8.45
CA TYR A 170 24.83 18.71 -8.99
C TYR A 170 24.53 17.38 -9.68
N ALA A 171 25.42 16.90 -10.54
CA ALA A 171 25.25 15.63 -11.26
C ALA A 171 25.07 14.39 -10.35
N PRO A 172 25.94 14.12 -9.37
CA PRO A 172 25.75 12.97 -8.48
C PRO A 172 24.50 13.10 -7.60
N ILE A 173 24.10 14.32 -7.20
CA ILE A 173 22.89 14.53 -6.41
C ILE A 173 21.62 14.32 -7.24
N ALA A 174 21.60 14.75 -8.51
CA ALA A 174 20.49 14.43 -9.40
C ALA A 174 20.35 12.92 -9.63
N GLY A 175 21.47 12.21 -9.81
CA GLY A 175 21.46 10.74 -9.84
C GLY A 175 20.87 10.14 -8.56
N PHE A 176 21.33 10.61 -7.39
CA PHE A 176 20.85 10.11 -6.10
C PHE A 176 19.35 10.38 -5.87
N THR A 177 18.88 11.58 -6.18
CA THR A 177 17.47 11.96 -6.01
C THR A 177 16.57 11.21 -6.99
N PHE A 178 17.05 10.95 -8.21
CA PHE A 178 16.35 10.10 -9.17
C PHE A 178 16.30 8.64 -8.73
N PHE A 179 17.38 8.11 -8.17
CA PHE A 179 17.40 6.79 -7.53
C PHE A 179 16.34 6.72 -6.41
N ALA A 180 16.30 7.71 -5.51
CA ALA A 180 15.33 7.75 -4.43
C ALA A 180 13.88 7.83 -4.94
N PHE A 181 13.63 8.65 -5.97
CA PHE A 181 12.32 8.73 -6.61
C PHE A 181 11.91 7.41 -7.27
N SER A 182 12.83 6.74 -7.98
CA SER A 182 12.59 5.43 -8.59
C SER A 182 12.17 4.39 -7.54
N LEU A 183 12.89 4.30 -6.41
CA LEU A 183 12.53 3.41 -5.30
C LEU A 183 11.11 3.68 -4.79
N VAL A 184 10.82 4.94 -4.48
CA VAL A 184 9.56 5.37 -3.88
C VAL A 184 8.38 5.20 -4.84
N SER A 185 8.59 5.46 -6.14
CA SER A 185 7.59 5.24 -7.19
C SER A 185 7.19 3.77 -7.32
N MET A 186 8.12 2.84 -7.10
CA MET A 186 7.83 1.41 -7.12
C MET A 186 6.97 1.00 -5.92
N PHE A 187 7.34 1.48 -4.72
CA PHE A 187 6.55 1.23 -3.51
C PHE A 187 5.14 1.86 -3.59
N MET A 188 4.99 2.97 -4.31
CA MET A 188 3.70 3.61 -4.56
C MET A 188 2.73 2.67 -5.30
N VAL A 189 3.19 1.98 -6.35
CA VAL A 189 2.36 1.03 -7.12
C VAL A 189 1.84 -0.09 -6.20
N LEU A 190 2.74 -0.67 -5.41
CA LEU A 190 2.43 -1.74 -4.45
C LEU A 190 1.42 -1.28 -3.38
N THR A 191 1.66 -0.11 -2.78
CA THR A 191 0.78 0.47 -1.77
C THR A 191 -0.61 0.69 -2.33
N THR A 192 -0.71 1.15 -3.59
CA THR A 192 -1.99 1.37 -4.24
C THR A 192 -2.73 0.05 -4.51
N VAL A 193 -2.04 -1.00 -4.95
CA VAL A 193 -2.63 -2.34 -5.12
C VAL A 193 -3.17 -2.87 -3.79
N GLN A 194 -2.38 -2.76 -2.71
CA GLN A 194 -2.80 -3.18 -1.37
C GLN A 194 -4.02 -2.42 -0.86
N ILE A 195 -4.06 -1.10 -1.05
CA ILE A 195 -5.19 -0.26 -0.61
C ILE A 195 -6.44 -0.56 -1.44
N SER A 196 -6.30 -0.75 -2.75
CA SER A 196 -7.42 -1.11 -3.62
C SER A 196 -8.02 -2.45 -3.20
N ARG A 197 -7.19 -3.45 -2.90
CA ARG A 197 -7.66 -4.76 -2.39
C ARG A 197 -8.33 -4.64 -1.03
N ALA A 198 -7.70 -3.93 -0.09
CA ALA A 198 -8.21 -3.79 1.28
C ALA A 198 -9.57 -3.06 1.34
N ARG A 199 -9.88 -2.22 0.35
CA ARG A 199 -11.11 -1.41 0.31
C ARG A 199 -12.11 -1.83 -0.76
N GLY A 200 -11.79 -2.83 -1.59
CA GLY A 200 -12.65 -3.25 -2.71
C GLY A 200 -12.86 -2.17 -3.78
N MET A 201 -12.02 -1.14 -3.81
CA MET A 201 -12.13 -0.04 -4.77
C MET A 201 -11.49 -0.40 -6.10
N ASN A 202 -12.00 0.16 -7.21
CA ASN A 202 -11.39 0.01 -8.53
C ASN A 202 -9.90 0.41 -8.50
N PRO A 203 -8.96 -0.54 -8.76
CA PRO A 203 -7.51 -0.31 -8.65
C PRO A 203 -7.02 0.86 -9.51
N THR A 204 -7.59 0.99 -10.71
CA THR A 204 -7.24 2.02 -11.67
C THR A 204 -7.59 3.41 -11.15
N ALA A 205 -8.74 3.54 -10.49
CA ALA A 205 -9.19 4.82 -9.97
C ALA A 205 -8.34 5.27 -8.78
N VAL A 206 -8.03 4.34 -7.86
CA VAL A 206 -7.13 4.60 -6.71
C VAL A 206 -5.74 5.01 -7.20
N PHE A 207 -5.20 4.28 -8.18
CA PHE A 207 -3.89 4.60 -8.76
C PHE A 207 -3.88 5.95 -9.46
N GLY A 208 -4.90 6.25 -10.27
CA GLY A 208 -5.00 7.51 -11.01
C GLY A 208 -5.03 8.71 -10.07
N ILE A 209 -5.80 8.64 -8.98
CA ILE A 209 -5.85 9.70 -7.97
C ILE A 209 -4.49 9.87 -7.31
N PHE A 210 -3.90 8.79 -6.81
CA PHE A 210 -2.66 8.85 -6.04
C PHE A 210 -1.51 9.38 -6.90
N THR A 211 -1.35 8.77 -8.07
CA THR A 211 -0.32 9.13 -9.06
C THR A 211 -0.52 10.53 -9.60
N GLY A 212 -1.77 10.95 -9.86
CA GLY A 212 -2.09 12.30 -10.30
C GLY A 212 -1.70 13.35 -9.27
N CYS A 213 -2.03 13.14 -7.99
CA CYS A 213 -1.66 14.08 -6.92
C CYS A 213 -0.13 14.19 -6.77
N VAL A 214 0.56 13.04 -6.80
CA VAL A 214 2.03 13.01 -6.75
C VAL A 214 2.62 13.78 -7.92
N TYR A 215 2.24 13.47 -9.17
CA TYR A 215 2.84 14.13 -10.33
C TYR A 215 2.52 15.61 -10.41
N LEU A 216 1.34 16.04 -9.98
CA LEU A 216 1.04 17.46 -9.83
C LEU A 216 2.03 18.15 -8.89
N ILE A 217 2.31 17.56 -7.73
CA ILE A 217 3.31 18.10 -6.79
C ILE A 217 4.71 18.14 -7.42
N THR A 218 5.10 17.09 -8.16
CA THR A 218 6.46 17.02 -8.72
C THR A 218 6.69 17.95 -9.90
N ASP A 219 5.68 18.16 -10.75
CA ASP A 219 5.83 18.94 -11.98
C ASP A 219 5.58 20.44 -11.79
N ILE A 220 4.92 20.86 -10.70
CA ILE A 220 4.78 22.29 -10.35
C ILE A 220 6.14 23.00 -10.31
N GLY A 221 7.18 22.35 -9.78
CA GLY A 221 8.52 22.92 -9.65
C GLY A 221 9.16 23.28 -10.99
N PRO A 222 9.42 22.30 -11.88
CA PRO A 222 9.96 22.55 -13.21
C PRO A 222 9.14 23.54 -14.04
N ILE A 223 7.80 23.46 -13.99
CA ILE A 223 6.92 24.39 -14.70
C ILE A 223 7.16 25.82 -14.21
N LEU A 224 7.24 26.02 -12.90
CA LEU A 224 7.49 27.32 -12.31
C LEU A 224 8.90 27.84 -12.63
N ILE A 225 9.91 26.96 -12.62
CA ILE A 225 11.29 27.31 -13.00
C ILE A 225 11.35 27.72 -14.47
N HIS A 226 10.68 27.00 -15.37
CA HIS A 226 10.68 27.34 -16.79
C HIS A 226 9.93 28.66 -17.06
N LEU A 227 8.83 28.91 -16.36
CA LEU A 227 8.02 30.12 -16.51
C LEU A 227 8.68 31.37 -15.91
N LEU A 228 9.34 31.23 -14.76
CA LEU A 228 9.99 32.34 -14.05
C LEU A 228 11.49 32.49 -14.38
N GLY A 229 12.10 31.45 -14.94
CA GLY A 229 13.56 31.33 -15.11
C GLY A 229 14.21 32.35 -16.03
N GLN A 230 13.42 33.19 -16.73
CA GLN A 230 13.97 34.33 -17.46
C GLN A 230 14.38 35.51 -16.56
N GLY A 231 13.99 35.52 -15.28
CA GLY A 231 14.28 36.62 -14.35
C GLY A 231 15.05 36.26 -13.07
N PHE A 232 15.19 34.98 -12.72
CA PHE A 232 15.82 34.55 -11.46
C PHE A 232 17.21 33.95 -11.70
N GLY A 233 18.16 34.30 -10.82
CA GLY A 233 19.49 33.70 -10.83
C GLY A 233 19.49 32.25 -10.35
N PHE A 234 20.43 31.43 -10.82
CA PHE A 234 20.56 30.01 -10.48
C PHE A 234 20.57 29.73 -8.96
N SER A 235 21.27 30.57 -8.19
CA SER A 235 21.31 30.48 -6.72
C SER A 235 19.93 30.71 -6.07
N GLN A 236 19.07 31.55 -6.64
CA GLN A 236 17.73 31.81 -6.11
C GLN A 236 16.81 30.62 -6.31
N VAL A 237 16.93 29.92 -7.45
CA VAL A 237 16.17 28.69 -7.74
C VAL A 237 16.54 27.56 -6.76
N ILE A 238 17.84 27.42 -6.45
CA ILE A 238 18.30 26.45 -5.45
C ILE A 238 17.74 26.78 -4.07
N ILE A 239 17.81 28.03 -3.63
CA ILE A 239 17.31 28.43 -2.30
C ILE A 239 15.78 28.23 -2.22
N ALA A 240 15.03 28.57 -3.27
CA ALA A 240 13.59 28.40 -3.32
C ALA A 240 13.17 26.91 -3.31
N SER A 241 13.86 26.08 -4.09
CA SER A 241 13.60 24.63 -4.10
C SER A 241 13.93 23.97 -2.77
N LEU A 242 15.04 24.34 -2.15
CA LEU A 242 15.46 23.86 -0.84
C LEU A 242 14.43 24.25 0.22
N SER A 243 14.01 25.53 0.24
CA SER A 243 12.96 26.01 1.14
C SER A 243 11.65 25.23 0.97
N THR A 244 11.26 24.94 -0.28
CA THR A 244 10.03 24.17 -0.58
C THR A 244 10.14 22.73 -0.08
N VAL A 245 11.26 22.05 -0.32
CA VAL A 245 11.50 20.67 0.15
C VAL A 245 11.49 20.61 1.68
N TYR A 246 12.15 21.56 2.36
CA TYR A 246 12.16 21.64 3.83
C TYR A 246 10.76 21.90 4.38
N LEU A 247 10.00 22.85 3.81
CA LEU A 247 8.64 23.14 4.26
C LEU A 247 7.70 21.95 4.07
N LEU A 248 7.78 21.23 2.95
CA LEU A 248 6.96 20.04 2.71
C LEU A 248 7.36 18.88 3.64
N SER A 249 8.66 18.70 3.91
CA SER A 249 9.18 17.66 4.81
C SER A 249 8.79 17.94 6.27
N ILE A 250 9.02 19.17 6.75
CA ILE A 250 8.64 19.61 8.10
C ILE A 250 7.11 19.62 8.22
N GLY A 251 6.38 20.14 7.24
CA GLY A 251 4.92 20.14 7.24
C GLY A 251 4.36 18.71 7.32
N GLY A 252 4.90 17.78 6.52
CA GLY A 252 4.53 16.36 6.59
C GLY A 252 4.83 15.72 7.95
N TYR A 253 5.99 16.03 8.54
CA TYR A 253 6.39 15.54 9.85
C TYR A 253 5.55 16.13 10.99
N VAL A 254 5.34 17.45 11.01
CA VAL A 254 4.59 18.19 12.03
C VAL A 254 3.11 17.83 11.99
N ILE A 255 2.46 17.88 10.83
CA ILE A 255 1.06 17.44 10.68
C ILE A 255 0.95 15.95 11.04
N GLY A 256 1.98 15.17 10.69
CA GLY A 256 2.09 13.77 11.08
C GLY A 256 2.19 13.56 12.58
N SER A 257 2.94 14.41 13.29
CA SER A 257 3.12 14.36 14.75
C SER A 257 1.89 14.84 15.52
N LEU A 258 1.27 15.95 15.09
CA LEU A 258 0.07 16.52 15.70
C LEU A 258 -1.13 15.58 15.57
N ARG A 259 -1.21 14.85 14.45
CA ARG A 259 -2.27 13.85 14.24
C ARG A 259 -1.94 12.50 14.87
N SER A 260 -0.65 12.21 15.11
CA SER A 260 -0.22 11.02 15.85
C SER A 260 -0.62 11.08 17.32
N GLU A 261 -0.73 12.27 17.91
CA GLU A 261 -1.26 12.47 19.27
C GLU A 261 -2.75 12.11 19.43
N HIS A 262 -3.49 11.89 18.34
CA HIS A 262 -4.92 11.54 18.40
C HIS A 262 -5.31 10.27 17.61
N GLY A 263 -4.36 9.48 17.09
CA GLY A 263 -4.76 8.33 16.29
C GLY A 263 -3.73 7.30 15.85
N GLU A 264 -2.46 7.39 16.26
CA GLU A 264 -1.46 6.41 15.79
C GLU A 264 -0.59 5.77 16.87
N THR A 265 -0.50 6.32 18.08
CA THR A 265 0.24 5.64 19.17
C THR A 265 -0.56 4.50 19.82
N GLN A 266 -1.82 4.27 19.40
CA GLN A 266 -2.71 3.27 19.99
C GLN A 266 -3.39 2.35 18.96
N LYS A 267 -2.85 2.24 17.74
CA LYS A 267 -3.36 1.31 16.72
C LYS A 267 -2.37 0.26 16.21
N ASP A 268 -1.08 0.46 16.42
CA ASP A 268 -0.05 -0.52 16.02
C ASP A 268 0.49 -1.33 17.22
N SER A 269 -0.04 -1.15 18.44
CA SER A 269 0.43 -1.88 19.64
C SER A 269 -0.67 -2.34 20.61
N GLU A 270 -1.96 -2.13 20.31
CA GLU A 270 -3.08 -2.58 21.16
C GLU A 270 -3.96 -3.69 20.55
N GLU A 271 -3.53 -4.34 19.46
CA GLU A 271 -4.18 -5.57 18.99
C GLU A 271 -3.78 -6.82 19.82
N GLN A 272 -3.04 -6.63 20.92
CA GLN A 272 -2.71 -7.65 21.90
C GLN A 272 -3.01 -7.13 23.31
N GLN A 273 -4.01 -7.76 23.97
CA GLN A 273 -4.38 -7.67 25.41
C GLN A 273 -5.53 -6.70 25.82
N HIS A 274 -6.78 -7.19 25.65
CA HIS A 274 -7.97 -7.17 26.56
C HIS A 274 -7.92 -6.45 27.95
N PRO A 275 -9.04 -6.18 28.71
CA PRO A 275 -10.51 -6.12 28.44
C PRO A 275 -11.34 -5.04 29.26
N ILE A 276 -12.69 -5.11 29.15
CA ILE A 276 -13.78 -4.77 30.13
C ILE A 276 -14.52 -3.40 30.06
N VAL A 277 -15.74 -3.47 29.48
CA VAL A 277 -17.09 -3.03 29.98
C VAL A 277 -17.34 -1.57 30.40
N ALA A 278 -18.26 -0.89 29.67
CA ALA A 278 -19.53 -0.36 30.20
C ALA A 278 -20.48 0.09 29.05
N GLN A 279 -21.76 -0.26 29.20
CA GLN A 279 -22.91 -0.05 28.32
C GLN A 279 -23.51 1.39 28.49
N PRO A 280 -24.76 1.64 28.08
CA PRO A 280 -25.37 1.68 26.74
C PRO A 280 -25.96 3.09 26.47
N GLU A 281 -26.29 3.47 25.23
CA GLU A 281 -27.57 4.14 24.93
C GLU A 281 -27.77 4.45 23.42
N ASP A 282 -28.97 4.10 23.00
CA ASP A 282 -29.76 4.49 21.82
C ASP A 282 -29.29 4.21 20.38
N ARG A 283 -29.72 3.02 19.96
CA ARG A 283 -30.78 2.79 18.95
C ARG A 283 -30.62 3.43 17.55
N SER A 284 -30.55 2.49 16.61
CA SER A 284 -31.07 2.54 15.24
C SER A 284 -30.11 3.00 14.15
N SER A 285 -29.20 2.10 13.75
CA SER A 285 -29.38 1.43 12.46
C SER A 285 -28.45 0.22 12.38
N SER A 286 -29.05 -0.96 12.48
CA SER A 286 -28.47 -2.24 12.14
C SER A 286 -28.04 -2.24 10.67
N PHE A 287 -26.75 -2.44 10.39
CA PHE A 287 -26.29 -3.51 9.50
C PHE A 287 -24.79 -3.70 9.71
N VAL A 288 -24.50 -4.67 10.55
CA VAL A 288 -23.19 -5.12 11.02
C VAL A 288 -22.70 -6.23 10.08
N GLN A 289 -21.36 -6.31 9.91
CA GLN A 289 -20.61 -7.45 9.34
C GLN A 289 -20.80 -7.67 7.82
N THR A 290 -19.79 -7.58 6.95
CA THR A 290 -18.74 -8.59 6.76
C THR A 290 -17.87 -8.14 5.58
N VAL A 291 -16.53 -8.18 5.67
CA VAL A 291 -15.57 -8.77 4.71
C VAL A 291 -14.17 -8.65 5.35
N VAL A 292 -13.82 -9.66 6.14
CA VAL A 292 -12.43 -10.12 6.30
C VAL A 292 -12.35 -11.36 5.43
N ILE A 293 -11.73 -11.29 4.26
CA ILE A 293 -11.41 -12.50 3.49
C ILE A 293 -9.95 -12.44 3.09
N GLN A 294 -9.11 -13.07 3.91
CA GLN A 294 -8.57 -14.37 3.53
C GLN A 294 -8.27 -15.19 4.80
N ARG A 295 -8.98 -16.32 4.94
CA ARG A 295 -8.72 -17.51 5.78
C ARG A 295 -9.34 -17.72 7.17
N ASP A 296 -10.22 -16.86 7.69
CA ASP A 296 -11.01 -17.21 8.87
C ASP A 296 -12.50 -17.39 8.53
N LEU A 297 -12.88 -18.58 8.05
CA LEU A 297 -14.29 -18.99 7.88
C LEU A 297 -14.96 -19.34 9.23
N ILE A 298 -14.15 -19.52 10.28
CA ILE A 298 -14.60 -19.88 11.63
C ILE A 298 -15.70 -18.92 12.15
N PRO A 299 -15.55 -17.58 12.13
CA PRO A 299 -16.59 -16.67 12.61
C PRO A 299 -17.90 -16.76 11.82
N VAL A 300 -17.83 -17.02 10.50
CA VAL A 300 -19.02 -17.15 9.64
C VAL A 300 -19.77 -18.44 9.98
N CYS A 301 -19.07 -19.57 10.07
CA CYS A 301 -19.67 -20.85 10.48
C CYS A 301 -20.23 -20.79 11.91
N CYS A 302 -19.54 -20.12 12.84
CA CYS A 302 -20.01 -19.94 14.21
C CYS A 302 -21.32 -19.14 14.27
N GLU A 303 -21.43 -18.06 13.48
CA GLU A 303 -22.65 -17.25 13.44
C GLU A 303 -23.81 -18.00 12.75
N GLN A 304 -23.51 -18.83 11.75
CA GLN A 304 -24.49 -19.70 11.12
C GLN A 304 -25.02 -20.76 12.10
N LEU A 305 -24.12 -21.48 12.78
CA LEU A 305 -24.48 -22.47 13.80
C LEU A 305 -25.26 -21.82 14.96
N LYS A 306 -24.91 -20.59 15.34
CA LYS A 306 -25.65 -19.84 16.35
C LYS A 306 -27.10 -19.59 15.94
N ARG A 307 -27.37 -19.26 14.67
CA ARG A 307 -28.74 -19.06 14.16
C ARG A 307 -29.50 -20.38 14.08
N THR A 308 -28.88 -21.43 13.55
CA THR A 308 -29.49 -22.75 13.39
C THR A 308 -29.84 -23.40 14.73
N TYR A 309 -28.91 -23.36 15.69
CA TYR A 309 -29.04 -24.04 16.98
C TYR A 309 -29.36 -23.11 18.16
N ARG A 310 -29.66 -21.84 17.88
CA ARG A 310 -29.99 -20.80 18.89
C ARG A 310 -28.97 -20.74 20.03
N LEU A 311 -27.70 -20.69 19.66
CA LEU A 311 -26.60 -20.54 20.62
C LEU A 311 -26.66 -19.13 21.23
N THR A 312 -26.30 -19.02 22.49
CA THR A 312 -26.07 -17.74 23.17
C THR A 312 -24.73 -17.18 22.74
N THR A 313 -24.53 -15.87 22.90
CA THR A 313 -23.27 -15.20 22.60
C THR A 313 -22.08 -15.89 23.26
N ARG A 314 -22.22 -16.28 24.54
CA ARG A 314 -21.16 -16.99 25.29
C ARG A 314 -20.89 -18.40 24.78
N GLU A 315 -21.91 -19.12 24.33
CA GLU A 315 -21.72 -20.45 23.72
C GLU A 315 -21.00 -20.33 22.36
N THR A 316 -21.32 -19.31 21.57
CA THR A 316 -20.65 -19.02 20.29
C THR A 316 -19.18 -18.62 20.50
N GLU A 317 -18.88 -17.76 21.48
CA GLU A 317 -17.51 -17.40 21.86
C GLU A 317 -16.68 -18.64 22.25
N VAL A 318 -17.26 -19.55 23.03
CA VAL A 318 -16.61 -20.81 23.43
C VAL A 318 -16.37 -21.71 22.21
N LEU A 319 -17.32 -21.81 21.27
CA LEU A 319 -17.17 -22.58 20.04
C LEU A 319 -16.04 -22.03 19.16
N GLU A 320 -15.97 -20.71 18.98
CA GLU A 320 -14.93 -20.06 18.19
C GLU A 320 -13.54 -20.29 18.79
N LEU A 321 -13.41 -20.17 20.11
CA LEU A 321 -12.14 -20.40 20.79
C LEU A 321 -11.72 -21.88 20.74
N PHE A 322 -12.69 -22.81 20.76
CA PHE A 322 -12.39 -24.22 20.51
C PHE A 322 -11.86 -24.45 19.10
N ALA A 323 -12.47 -23.84 18.08
CA ALA A 323 -12.01 -23.94 16.69
C ALA A 323 -10.60 -23.35 16.47
N ARG A 324 -10.22 -22.36 17.28
CA ARG A 324 -8.86 -21.79 17.32
C ARG A 324 -7.86 -22.63 18.14
N GLY A 325 -8.24 -23.84 18.57
CA GLY A 325 -7.36 -24.78 19.29
C GLY A 325 -7.14 -24.46 20.76
N ARG A 326 -7.94 -23.59 21.38
CA ARG A 326 -7.82 -23.28 22.82
C ARG A 326 -8.40 -24.39 23.71
N ASP A 327 -7.79 -24.59 24.86
CA ASP A 327 -8.24 -25.52 25.91
C ASP A 327 -9.07 -24.77 26.98
N LEU A 328 -9.82 -25.52 27.81
CA LEU A 328 -10.73 -24.93 28.79
C LEU A 328 -10.06 -23.92 29.75
N PRO A 329 -8.86 -24.19 30.31
CA PRO A 329 -8.15 -23.22 31.14
C PRO A 329 -7.88 -21.91 30.40
N ARG A 330 -7.39 -21.99 29.15
CA ARG A 330 -7.08 -20.80 28.36
C ARG A 330 -8.32 -20.02 27.93
N ILE A 331 -9.42 -20.72 27.66
CA ILE A 331 -10.71 -20.08 27.35
C ILE A 331 -11.24 -19.32 28.58
N ALA A 332 -11.13 -19.92 29.77
CA ALA A 332 -11.53 -19.29 31.02
C ALA A 332 -10.76 -17.99 31.28
N GLU A 333 -9.43 -18.01 31.08
CA GLU A 333 -8.58 -16.82 31.13
C GLU A 333 -8.98 -15.77 30.08
N THR A 334 -9.20 -16.19 28.83
CA THR A 334 -9.51 -15.29 27.71
C THR A 334 -10.85 -14.58 27.92
N LEU A 335 -11.85 -15.28 28.45
CA LEU A 335 -13.20 -14.74 28.70
C LEU A 335 -13.35 -14.15 30.11
N TYR A 336 -12.29 -14.09 30.92
CA TYR A 336 -12.30 -13.56 32.28
C TYR A 336 -13.35 -14.22 33.20
N VAL A 337 -13.48 -15.55 33.12
CA VAL A 337 -14.44 -16.34 33.92
C VAL A 337 -13.79 -17.60 34.50
N SER A 338 -14.46 -18.24 35.46
CA SER A 338 -13.94 -19.49 36.06
C SER A 338 -13.99 -20.67 35.08
N GLN A 339 -13.09 -21.65 35.24
CA GLN A 339 -13.12 -22.89 34.45
C GLN A 339 -14.43 -23.67 34.62
N ASN A 340 -15.06 -23.59 35.80
CA ASN A 340 -16.36 -24.20 36.05
C ASN A 340 -17.46 -23.52 35.19
N THR A 341 -17.39 -22.20 35.05
CA THR A 341 -18.31 -21.44 34.18
C THR A 341 -18.16 -21.85 32.71
N ILE A 342 -16.92 -22.01 32.22
CA ILE A 342 -16.68 -22.51 30.86
C ILE A 342 -17.18 -23.94 30.70
N ARG A 343 -16.96 -24.84 31.66
CA ARG A 343 -17.53 -26.21 31.62
C ARG A 343 -19.06 -26.20 31.48
N THR A 344 -19.74 -25.28 32.17
CA THR A 344 -21.19 -25.12 32.04
C THR A 344 -21.58 -24.61 30.65
N HIS A 345 -20.88 -23.60 30.12
CA HIS A 345 -21.13 -23.11 28.75
C HIS A 345 -20.83 -24.17 27.69
N SER A 346 -19.76 -24.95 27.82
CA SER A 346 -19.44 -26.05 26.91
C SER A 346 -20.48 -27.16 26.96
N ARG A 347 -20.98 -27.52 28.16
CA ARG A 347 -22.06 -28.53 28.29
C ARG A 347 -23.35 -28.07 27.63
N ASN A 348 -23.72 -26.80 27.80
CA ASN A 348 -24.90 -26.24 27.15
C ASN A 348 -24.73 -26.13 25.63
N LEU A 349 -23.53 -25.73 25.17
CA LEU A 349 -23.15 -25.74 23.77
C LEU A 349 -23.32 -27.12 23.15
N TYR A 350 -22.74 -28.17 23.76
CA TYR A 350 -22.85 -29.55 23.26
C TYR A 350 -24.30 -30.02 23.20
N ARG A 351 -25.09 -29.74 24.25
CA ARG A 351 -26.51 -30.06 24.28
C ARG A 351 -27.30 -29.36 23.16
N LYS A 352 -26.99 -28.10 22.86
CA LYS A 352 -27.68 -27.34 21.80
C LYS A 352 -27.27 -27.74 20.39
N LEU A 353 -26.01 -28.10 20.20
CA LEU A 353 -25.50 -28.63 18.94
C LEU A 353 -25.91 -30.10 18.71
N GLY A 354 -26.38 -30.80 19.75
CA GLY A 354 -26.76 -32.22 19.67
C GLY A 354 -25.55 -33.16 19.65
N VAL A 355 -24.41 -32.71 20.17
CA VAL A 355 -23.13 -33.43 20.15
C VAL A 355 -22.67 -33.84 21.55
N SER A 356 -21.76 -34.81 21.63
CA SER A 356 -21.32 -35.40 22.90
C SER A 356 -19.92 -34.96 23.33
N SER A 357 -19.10 -34.51 22.37
CA SER A 357 -17.69 -34.19 22.59
C SER A 357 -17.28 -32.84 21.98
N LYS A 358 -16.12 -32.34 22.42
CA LYS A 358 -15.46 -31.18 21.78
C LYS A 358 -15.17 -31.47 20.31
N GLN A 359 -14.75 -32.68 19.99
CA GLN A 359 -14.36 -33.05 18.63
C GLN A 359 -15.58 -33.05 17.70
N ASP A 360 -16.68 -33.64 18.13
CA ASP A 360 -17.95 -33.64 17.39
C ASP A 360 -18.42 -32.20 17.06
N ALA A 361 -18.27 -31.27 18.00
CA ALA A 361 -18.62 -29.85 17.78
C ALA A 361 -17.71 -29.17 16.73
N LEU A 362 -16.43 -29.56 16.69
CA LEU A 362 -15.48 -29.09 15.67
C LEU A 362 -15.79 -29.71 14.30
N ASP A 363 -16.16 -30.98 14.26
CA ASP A 363 -16.51 -31.68 13.03
C ASP A 363 -17.75 -31.05 12.38
N MET A 364 -18.75 -30.63 13.17
CA MET A 364 -19.89 -29.85 12.67
C MET A 364 -19.49 -28.49 12.09
N LEU A 365 -18.51 -27.83 12.71
CA LEU A 365 -18.00 -26.55 12.22
C LEU A 365 -17.21 -26.73 10.92
N GLU A 366 -16.45 -27.81 10.79
CA GLU A 366 -15.79 -28.18 9.54
C GLU A 366 -16.77 -28.55 8.43
N GLN A 367 -17.86 -29.24 8.76
CA GLN A 367 -18.90 -29.55 7.79
C GLN A 367 -19.57 -28.27 7.27
N CYS A 368 -19.94 -27.36 8.18
CA CYS A 368 -20.47 -26.03 7.79
C CYS A 368 -19.48 -25.25 6.91
N LYS A 369 -18.18 -25.37 7.20
CA LYS A 369 -17.14 -24.75 6.36
C LYS A 369 -17.09 -25.36 4.95
N ARG A 370 -17.27 -26.68 4.81
CA ARG A 370 -17.32 -27.36 3.50
C ARG A 370 -18.56 -26.95 2.71
N GLU A 371 -19.74 -26.95 3.33
CA GLU A 371 -21.00 -26.56 2.70
C GLU A 371 -20.93 -25.12 2.12
N ILE A 372 -20.35 -24.17 2.87
CA ILE A 372 -20.16 -22.79 2.39
C ILE A 372 -19.16 -22.69 1.23
N LEU A 373 -18.19 -23.60 1.16
CA LEU A 373 -17.21 -23.66 0.06
C LEU A 373 -17.74 -24.39 -1.18
N GLU A 374 -18.76 -25.24 -1.04
CA GLU A 374 -19.41 -25.95 -2.15
C GLU A 374 -20.56 -25.13 -2.77
N GLU A 375 -21.20 -24.23 -2.00
CA GLU A 375 -22.23 -23.30 -2.48
C GLU A 375 -21.68 -22.02 -3.17
N ASN A 376 -20.37 -21.76 -3.09
CA ASN A 376 -19.69 -20.62 -3.73
C ASN A 376 -18.74 -21.07 -4.83
#